data_AF-A0A2G9YDI2-F1
#
_entry.id   AF-A0A2G9YDI2-F1
#
_cell.length_a   1.000
_cell.length_b   1.000
_cell.length_c   1.000
_cell.angle_alpha   90.00
_cell.angle_beta   90.00
_cell.angle_gamma   90.00
#
_symmetry.space_group_name_H-M   'P 1'
#
loop_
_entity.id
_entity.type
_entity.pdbx_description
1 polymer ?
#
loop_
_entity_poly.entity_id
_entity_poly.type
_entity_poly.pdbx_seq_one_letter_code
_entity_poly.pdbx_strand_id
1 'polypeptide(L)'
;MEGIEILRHREKTAHKGNFGHLLVVAGSASLSGAAGLAANSALRIGTGLVTLATPFSVYPILASRFTEVMYLPLPEKEGSISADSG
;
A
#
# COMPACT_ATOMS: atom_id res chain seq x y z
N MET A 1 24.84 2.78 26.81
CA MET A 1 23.52 2.64 26.16
C MET A 1 23.79 1.96 24.83
N GLU A 2 23.63 0.64 24.76
CA GLU A 2 23.72 -0.07 23.47
C GLU A 2 22.62 0.46 22.56
N GLY A 3 23.00 0.95 21.38
CA GLY A 3 22.05 1.44 20.40
C GLY A 3 21.21 0.29 19.89
N ILE A 4 19.89 0.39 20.01
CA ILE A 4 18.98 -0.56 19.38
C ILE A 4 19.17 -0.42 17.88
N GLU A 5 19.60 -1.49 17.22
CA GLU A 5 19.69 -1.52 15.76
C GLU A 5 18.27 -1.63 15.19
N ILE A 6 17.71 -0.49 14.77
CA ILE A 6 16.31 -0.39 14.29
C ILE A 6 16.18 -0.84 12.83
N LEU A 7 17.26 -0.75 12.04
CA LEU A 7 17.26 -1.13 10.63
C LEU A 7 17.61 -2.60 10.46
N ARG A 8 16.79 -3.34 9.71
CA ARG A 8 17.10 -4.74 9.39
C ARG A 8 18.22 -4.85 8.37
N HIS A 9 19.15 -5.76 8.63
CA HIS A 9 20.12 -6.21 7.65
C HIS A 9 19.44 -6.81 6.40
N ARG A 10 20.03 -6.59 5.22
CA ARG A 10 19.56 -7.15 3.95
C ARG A 10 20.59 -8.12 3.39
N GLU A 11 20.29 -9.41 3.50
CA GLU A 11 21.10 -10.47 2.88
C GLU A 11 21.14 -10.33 1.36
N LYS A 12 22.30 -10.61 0.74
CA LYS A 12 22.46 -10.54 -0.73
C LYS A 12 21.58 -11.54 -1.48
N THR A 13 21.19 -12.63 -0.82
CA THR A 13 20.34 -13.68 -1.36
C THR A 13 18.85 -13.45 -1.04
N ALA A 14 18.51 -12.35 -0.36
CA ALA A 14 17.13 -12.04 -0.01
C ALA A 14 16.28 -11.71 -1.26
N HIS A 15 15.01 -12.07 -1.18
CA HIS A 15 13.98 -11.73 -2.15
C HIS A 15 12.84 -10.95 -1.47
N LYS A 16 11.87 -10.51 -2.27
CA LYS A 16 10.71 -9.71 -1.81
C LYS A 16 9.94 -10.29 -0.61
N GLY A 17 9.98 -11.61 -0.40
CA GLY A 17 9.29 -12.25 0.73
C GLY A 17 9.99 -12.00 2.08
N ASN A 18 11.32 -11.80 2.07
CA ASN A 18 12.09 -11.56 3.31
C ASN A 18 11.79 -10.19 3.93
N PHE A 19 11.28 -9.25 3.13
CA PHE A 19 10.96 -7.88 3.55
C PHE A 19 9.47 -7.66 3.78
N GLY A 20 8.71 -8.74 3.93
CA GLY A 20 7.29 -8.72 4.26
C GLY A 20 6.37 -8.25 3.12
N HIS A 21 5.07 -8.41 3.36
CA HIS A 21 4.01 -7.96 2.48
C HIS A 21 3.03 -7.12 3.28
N LEU A 22 2.93 -5.83 2.95
CA LEU A 22 2.01 -4.91 3.59
C LEU A 22 0.71 -4.80 2.78
N LEU A 23 -0.42 -4.95 3.47
CA LEU A 23 -1.72 -4.51 2.99
C LEU A 23 -2.01 -3.11 3.55
N VAL A 24 -2.21 -2.13 2.67
CA VAL A 24 -2.72 -0.81 3.02
C VAL A 24 -4.20 -0.78 2.69
N VAL A 25 -5.06 -0.48 3.68
CA VAL A 25 -6.49 -0.26 3.46
C VAL A 25 -6.74 1.22 3.69
N ALA A 26 -6.89 1.97 2.60
CA ALA A 26 -6.97 3.42 2.67
C ALA A 26 -7.61 4.01 1.41
N GLY A 27 -8.04 5.26 1.54
CA GLY A 27 -8.53 6.06 0.44
C GLY A 27 -10.04 6.26 0.47
N SER A 28 -10.44 7.37 -0.12
CA SER A 28 -11.80 7.70 -0.47
C SER A 28 -11.78 8.56 -1.73
N ALA A 29 -12.93 8.87 -2.32
CA ALA A 29 -13.06 9.77 -3.46
C ALA A 29 -12.34 11.12 -3.22
N SER A 30 -12.35 11.63 -1.99
CA SER A 30 -11.69 12.89 -1.61
C SER A 30 -10.28 12.71 -1.01
N LEU A 31 -9.88 11.49 -0.63
CA LEU A 31 -8.63 11.21 0.08
C LEU A 31 -7.73 10.19 -0.64
N SER A 32 -7.82 10.12 -1.97
CA SER A 32 -6.98 9.24 -2.81
C SER A 32 -5.48 9.44 -2.57
N GLY A 33 -5.04 10.69 -2.36
CA GLY A 33 -3.64 11.01 -2.09
C GLY A 33 -3.09 10.34 -0.83
N ALA A 34 -3.89 10.21 0.24
CA ALA A 34 -3.45 9.57 1.47
C ALA A 34 -3.13 8.08 1.25
N ALA A 35 -3.95 7.39 0.46
CA ALA A 35 -3.75 5.99 0.09
C ALA A 35 -2.47 5.81 -0.75
N GLY A 36 -2.29 6.65 -1.77
CA GLY A 36 -1.09 6.61 -2.62
C GLY A 36 0.20 6.91 -1.86
N LEU A 37 0.20 7.93 -0.99
CA LEU A 37 1.35 8.27 -0.16
C LEU A 37 1.74 7.13 0.77
N ALA A 38 0.79 6.55 1.50
CA ALA A 38 1.06 5.44 2.41
C ALA A 38 1.67 4.23 1.69
N ALA A 39 1.06 3.81 0.57
CA ALA A 39 1.52 2.66 -0.21
C ALA A 39 2.91 2.89 -0.82
N ASN A 40 3.13 4.06 -1.43
CA ASN A 40 4.42 4.39 -2.02
C ASN A 40 5.53 4.54 -0.96
N SER A 41 5.24 5.21 0.16
CA SER A 41 6.19 5.31 1.27
C SER A 41 6.60 3.94 1.81
N ALA A 42 5.67 2.99 1.90
CA ALA A 42 5.98 1.62 2.32
C ALA A 42 6.96 0.90 1.39
N LEU A 43 6.82 1.08 0.07
CA LEU A 43 7.80 0.58 -0.91
C LEU A 43 9.15 1.28 -0.75
N ARG A 44 9.15 2.60 -0.56
CA ARG A 44 10.36 3.42 -0.41
C ARG A 44 11.19 3.07 0.82
N ILE A 45 10.56 2.70 1.94
CA ILE A 45 11.27 2.24 3.14
C ILE A 45 11.73 0.78 3.04
N GLY A 46 11.34 0.08 1.98
CA GLY A 46 11.85 -1.24 1.65
C GLY A 46 10.94 -2.42 2.02
N THR A 47 9.63 -2.21 2.17
CA THR A 47 8.69 -3.34 2.19
C THR A 47 8.83 -4.12 0.89
N GLY A 48 8.87 -5.45 0.98
CA GLY A 48 9.12 -6.27 -0.21
C GLY A 48 7.94 -6.32 -1.17
N LEU A 49 6.72 -6.32 -0.65
CA LEU A 49 5.47 -6.27 -1.41
C LEU A 49 4.48 -5.33 -0.74
N VAL A 50 3.75 -4.56 -1.54
CA VAL A 50 2.67 -3.68 -1.04
C VAL A 50 1.43 -3.90 -1.88
N THR A 51 0.32 -4.21 -1.23
CA THR A 51 -1.02 -4.22 -1.83
C THR A 51 -1.82 -3.07 -1.24
N LEU A 52 -2.39 -2.22 -2.10
CA LEU A 52 -3.32 -1.17 -1.72
C LEU A 52 -4.75 -1.61 -2.00
N ALA A 53 -5.52 -1.77 -0.93
CA ALA A 53 -6.96 -1.91 -0.95
C ALA A 53 -7.61 -0.53 -0.83
N THR A 54 -8.29 -0.10 -1.89
CA THR A 54 -8.82 1.25 -2.07
C THR A 54 -10.18 1.17 -2.78
N PRO A 55 -11.05 2.18 -2.68
CA PRO A 55 -12.32 2.15 -3.41
C PRO A 55 -12.14 1.97 -4.92
N PHE A 56 -13.07 1.27 -5.57
CA PHE A 56 -12.99 0.94 -6.99
C PHE A 56 -12.82 2.17 -7.89
N SER A 57 -13.54 3.25 -7.60
CA SER A 57 -13.45 4.53 -8.32
C SER A 57 -12.08 5.21 -8.19
N VAL A 58 -11.36 4.96 -7.09
CA VAL A 58 -10.06 5.56 -6.78
C VAL A 58 -8.91 4.76 -7.41
N TYR A 59 -9.06 3.44 -7.55
CA TYR A 59 -8.06 2.54 -8.14
C TYR A 59 -7.42 3.07 -9.44
N PRO A 60 -8.16 3.43 -10.51
CA PRO A 60 -7.54 3.82 -11.78
C PRO A 60 -6.68 5.08 -11.65
N ILE A 61 -7.06 6.01 -10.76
CA ILE A 61 -6.30 7.23 -10.50
C ILE A 61 -4.92 6.88 -9.91
N LEU A 62 -4.88 5.97 -8.94
CA LEU A 62 -3.64 5.57 -8.29
C LEU A 62 -2.79 4.65 -9.17
N ALA A 63 -3.42 3.68 -9.84
CA ALA A 63 -2.75 2.76 -10.77
C ALA A 63 -2.06 3.47 -11.94
N SER A 64 -2.57 4.64 -12.34
CA SER A 64 -1.90 5.48 -13.35
C SER A 64 -0.58 6.11 -12.89
N ARG A 65 -0.33 6.19 -11.56
CA ARG A 65 0.84 6.87 -10.97
C ARG A 65 1.83 5.93 -10.32
N PHE A 66 1.37 4.85 -9.70
CA PHE A 66 2.23 3.90 -8.98
C PHE A 66 2.04 2.51 -9.57
N THR A 67 3.00 2.08 -10.39
CA THR A 67 2.92 0.81 -11.13
C THR A 67 3.47 -0.36 -10.33
N GLU A 68 4.30 -0.10 -9.32
CA GLU A 68 4.92 -1.10 -8.46
C GLU A 68 4.01 -1.55 -7.31
N VAL A 69 2.99 -0.75 -6.96
CA VAL A 69 1.98 -1.09 -5.96
C VAL A 69 1.00 -2.10 -6.58
N MET A 70 0.70 -3.19 -5.88
CA MET A 70 -0.39 -4.09 -6.26
C MET A 70 -1.72 -3.50 -5.78
N TYR A 71 -2.80 -3.73 -6.52
CA TYR A 71 -4.11 -3.15 -6.18
C TYR A 71 -5.13 -4.24 -5.87
N LEU A 72 -5.95 -3.97 -4.86
CA LEU A 72 -7.14 -4.73 -4.52
C LEU A 72 -8.33 -3.74 -4.49
N PRO A 73 -8.96 -3.47 -5.64
CA PRO A 73 -10.15 -2.61 -5.68
C PRO A 73 -11.25 -3.20 -4.78
N LEU A 74 -11.80 -2.39 -3.88
CA LEU A 74 -12.85 -2.80 -2.93
C LEU A 74 -14.21 -2.19 -3.29
N PRO A 75 -15.32 -2.84 -2.91
CA PRO A 75 -16.64 -2.23 -2.92
C PRO A 75 -16.64 -0.92 -2.13
N GLU A 76 -17.47 0.01 -2.57
CA GLU A 76 -17.54 1.34 -1.98
C GLU A 76 -18.97 1.87 -1.93
N LYS A 77 -19.23 2.74 -0.97
CA LYS A 77 -20.46 3.53 -0.85
C LYS A 77 -20.07 4.98 -0.62
N GLU A 78 -20.64 5.89 -1.40
CA GLU A 78 -20.35 7.33 -1.33
C GLU A 78 -18.84 7.64 -1.42
N GLY A 79 -18.12 6.87 -2.24
CA GLY A 79 -16.67 7.06 -2.45
C GLY A 79 -15.78 6.55 -1.33
N SER A 80 -16.32 5.83 -0.34
CA SER A 80 -15.56 5.24 0.77
C SER A 80 -15.73 3.72 0.80
N ILE A 81 -14.72 3.00 1.30
CA ILE A 81 -14.73 1.53 1.36
C ILE A 81 -15.95 1.06 2.18
N SER A 82 -16.70 0.11 1.62
CA SER A 82 -17.91 -0.47 2.22
C SER A 82 -17.88 -1.99 2.08
N ALA A 83 -18.45 -2.70 3.06
CA ALA A 83 -18.63 -4.15 2.97
C ALA A 83 -19.72 -4.51 1.95
N ASP A 84 -20.70 -3.62 1.77
CA ASP A 84 -21.80 -3.77 0.83
C ASP A 84 -21.43 -3.13 -0.51
N SER A 85 -21.61 -3.90 -1.57
CA SER A 85 -21.64 -3.39 -2.95
C SER A 85 -22.96 -2.65 -3.14
N GLY A 86 -22.96 -1.33 -3.02
CA GLY A 86 -24.13 -0.48 -3.28
C GLY A 86 -24.60 -0.55 -4.72
#